data_AF-A0A7K2YVR3-F1
#
_entry.id   AF-A0A7K2YVR3-F1
#
_cell.length_a   1.000
_cell.length_b   1.000
_cell.length_c   1.000
_cell.angle_alpha   90.00
_cell.angle_beta   90.00
_cell.angle_gamma   90.00
#
_symmetry.space_group_name_H-M   'P 1'
#
loop_
_entity.id
_entity.type
_entity.pdbx_description
1 polymer ?
#
loop_
_entity_poly.entity_id
_entity_poly.type
_entity_poly.pdbx_seq_one_letter_code
_entity_poly.pdbx_strand_id
1 'polypeptide(L)'
;PFEYLVEHLNPTRTLAHHPFFQIMLALQNAPEATFRLPGLDIEVAPGRTHTAKFDLFISLAEQRGPHGESQGIGGAVEYSSDIYDAPTVQALFDRWIHLLDAATTHPDRPLGHIDLLTPQEHRETVVDFNDTAVPVPDASLAELFTRQAAKTPEAPAVTDGDSALTYAELDARANGLAHEVIACGIRPGDAVAVLLRRSPESVVAVLALMKAGAVYVPLDDRYPAERIRHVLTDTGASLVVTDTASQAELASLPVELLVIDDLARVDEEHQQPNVVVSADGAAYVMYTSGSTGVPKGVVVTHRNVVALAVDPGFDVRVHERVLLHSPVAFDASTYELWVPLLNGG
;
A
#
# COMPACT_ATOMS: atom_id res chain seq x y z
N PRO A 1 -33.33 3.33 36.56
CA PRO A 1 -32.52 4.57 36.45
C PRO A 1 -31.22 4.27 35.71
N PHE A 2 -30.67 5.22 34.95
CA PHE A 2 -29.41 5.00 34.21
C PHE A 2 -28.26 4.61 35.15
N GLU A 3 -28.19 5.23 36.33
CA GLU A 3 -27.21 4.92 37.38
C GLU A 3 -27.23 3.44 37.81
N TYR A 4 -28.42 2.83 37.88
CA TYR A 4 -28.56 1.41 38.20
C TYR A 4 -27.98 0.50 37.10
N LEU A 5 -28.09 0.89 35.82
CA LEU A 5 -27.49 0.14 34.72
C LEU A 5 -25.96 0.26 34.73
N VAL A 6 -25.42 1.45 35.04
CA VAL A 6 -23.97 1.65 35.23
C VAL A 6 -23.43 0.76 36.34
N GLU A 7 -24.15 0.70 37.45
CA GLU A 7 -23.77 -0.15 38.59
C GLU A 7 -23.86 -1.65 38.25
N HIS A 8 -24.93 -2.08 37.57
CA HIS A 8 -25.17 -3.49 37.30
C HIS A 8 -24.27 -4.08 36.20
N LEU A 9 -24.05 -3.33 35.12
CA LEU A 9 -23.18 -3.77 34.02
C LEU A 9 -21.69 -3.55 34.32
N ASN A 10 -21.38 -2.70 35.32
CA ASN A 10 -20.05 -2.41 35.84
C ASN A 10 -18.94 -2.31 34.75
N PRO A 11 -19.11 -1.41 33.75
CA PRO A 11 -18.11 -1.25 32.70
C PRO A 11 -16.82 -0.67 33.28
N THR A 12 -15.70 -0.85 32.56
CA THR A 12 -14.44 -0.21 32.91
C THR A 12 -14.64 1.31 32.98
N ARG A 13 -14.42 1.89 34.17
CA ARG A 13 -14.62 3.32 34.39
C ARG A 13 -13.40 4.10 33.94
N THR A 14 -13.62 5.17 33.20
CA THR A 14 -12.61 6.13 32.79
C THR A 14 -13.15 7.55 32.95
N LEU A 15 -12.24 8.51 33.12
CA LEU A 15 -12.58 9.94 33.09
C LEU A 15 -12.59 10.50 31.66
N ALA A 16 -12.12 9.72 30.67
CA ALA A 16 -11.96 10.17 29.29
C ALA A 16 -13.25 10.14 28.47
N HIS A 17 -14.22 9.29 28.82
CA HIS A 17 -15.49 9.18 28.10
C HIS A 17 -16.59 8.61 28.98
N HIS A 18 -17.84 8.84 28.55
CA HIS A 18 -19.02 8.34 29.22
C HIS A 18 -19.15 6.80 29.06
N PRO A 19 -19.61 6.05 30.09
CA PRO A 19 -19.38 4.59 30.21
C PRO A 19 -20.11 3.68 29.22
N PHE A 20 -21.14 4.16 28.52
CA PHE A 20 -21.94 3.33 27.60
C PHE A 20 -22.17 3.93 26.22
N PHE A 21 -22.20 5.25 26.12
CA PHE A 21 -22.45 5.96 24.88
C PHE A 21 -21.73 7.29 24.92
N GLN A 22 -21.26 7.73 23.77
CA GLN A 22 -20.47 8.94 23.59
C GLN A 22 -21.23 9.99 22.77
N ILE A 23 -22.30 9.57 22.10
CA ILE A 23 -23.16 10.43 21.28
C ILE A 23 -24.56 10.36 21.86
N MET A 24 -25.17 11.53 22.09
CA MET A 24 -26.56 11.64 22.54
C MET A 24 -27.39 12.41 21.51
N LEU A 25 -28.59 11.92 21.22
CA LEU A 25 -29.59 12.64 20.43
C LEU A 25 -30.83 12.86 21.30
N ALA A 26 -31.25 14.11 21.43
CA ALA A 26 -32.50 14.49 22.07
C ALA A 26 -33.40 15.19 21.06
N LEU A 27 -34.65 14.72 20.96
CA LEU A 27 -35.71 15.37 20.19
C LEU A 27 -36.79 15.87 21.14
N GLN A 28 -36.99 17.18 21.18
CA GLN A 28 -38.03 17.85 21.97
C GLN A 28 -39.23 18.15 21.07
N ASN A 29 -40.34 17.45 21.32
CA ASN A 29 -41.61 17.65 20.62
C ASN A 29 -42.74 18.10 21.56
N ALA A 30 -42.41 18.42 22.82
CA ALA A 30 -43.35 18.98 23.79
C ALA A 30 -43.57 20.48 23.51
N PRO A 31 -44.80 21.00 23.65
CA PRO A 31 -45.07 22.42 23.47
C PRO A 31 -44.25 23.25 24.46
N GLU A 32 -43.54 24.26 23.98
CA GLU A 32 -42.86 25.20 24.87
C GLU A 32 -43.88 25.92 25.76
N ALA A 33 -43.64 25.89 27.07
CA ALA A 33 -44.45 26.64 28.01
C ALA A 33 -44.17 28.13 27.81
N THR A 34 -45.10 28.87 27.22
CA THR A 34 -44.97 30.33 27.09
C THR A 34 -45.04 30.97 28.48
N PHE A 35 -43.91 31.43 28.99
CA PHE A 35 -43.84 32.21 30.21
C PHE A 35 -44.08 33.68 29.88
N ARG A 36 -45.21 34.25 30.35
CA ARG A 36 -45.60 35.65 30.07
C ARG A 36 -45.64 36.46 31.36
N LEU A 37 -44.97 37.61 31.37
CA LEU A 37 -45.07 38.61 32.44
C LEU A 37 -45.71 39.89 31.88
N PRO A 38 -46.70 40.50 32.56
CA PRO A 38 -47.34 41.72 32.07
C PRO A 38 -46.32 42.85 31.85
N GLY A 39 -46.33 43.44 30.65
CA GLY A 39 -45.47 44.57 30.30
C GLY A 39 -44.02 44.22 29.94
N LEU A 40 -43.69 42.93 29.79
CA LEU A 40 -42.35 42.47 29.42
C LEU A 40 -42.41 41.53 28.20
N ASP A 41 -41.52 41.75 27.25
CA ASP A 41 -41.21 40.79 26.18
C ASP A 41 -40.10 39.86 26.68
N ILE A 42 -40.34 38.55 26.61
CA ILE A 42 -39.43 37.51 27.13
C ILE A 42 -39.00 36.62 25.96
N GLU A 43 -37.70 36.45 25.82
CA GLU A 43 -37.08 35.56 24.83
C GLU A 43 -36.12 34.59 25.55
N VAL A 44 -36.14 33.32 25.16
CA VAL A 44 -35.19 32.33 25.67
C VAL A 44 -33.89 32.47 24.89
N ALA A 45 -32.86 32.98 25.56
CA ALA A 45 -31.51 33.03 25.00
C ALA A 45 -30.73 31.76 25.37
N PRO A 46 -30.12 31.04 24.42
CA PRO A 46 -29.25 29.90 24.72
C PRO A 46 -28.02 30.36 25.51
N GLY A 47 -27.76 29.74 26.66
CA GLY A 47 -26.53 29.95 27.42
C GLY A 47 -25.37 29.12 26.86
N ARG A 48 -24.21 29.73 26.63
CA ARG A 48 -22.98 29.00 26.29
C ARG A 48 -22.26 28.60 27.58
N THR A 49 -22.18 27.30 27.86
CA THR A 49 -21.51 26.79 29.06
C THR A 49 -20.02 26.51 28.86
N HIS A 50 -19.53 26.56 27.61
CA HIS A 50 -18.14 26.22 27.23
C HIS A 50 -17.68 24.84 27.73
N THR A 51 -18.62 23.92 27.93
CA THR A 51 -18.39 22.57 28.40
C THR A 51 -19.16 21.60 27.50
N ALA A 52 -18.59 20.40 27.30
CA ALA A 52 -19.24 19.32 26.59
C ALA A 52 -19.51 18.16 27.57
N LYS A 53 -20.75 17.68 27.60
CA LYS A 53 -21.17 16.58 28.49
C LYS A 53 -20.90 15.21 27.89
N PHE A 54 -20.85 15.15 26.57
CA PHE A 54 -20.61 13.98 25.73
C PHE A 54 -19.67 14.40 24.61
N ASP A 55 -19.10 13.43 23.88
CA ASP A 55 -18.25 13.70 22.73
C ASP A 55 -19.04 14.50 21.68
N LEU A 56 -20.31 14.12 21.46
CA LEU A 56 -21.27 14.83 20.61
C LEU A 56 -22.67 14.77 21.20
N PHE A 57 -23.34 15.91 21.36
CA PHE A 57 -24.73 15.99 21.80
C PHE A 57 -25.57 16.79 20.81
N ILE A 58 -26.53 16.11 20.20
CA ILE A 58 -27.45 16.64 19.21
C ILE A 58 -28.78 16.94 19.91
N SER A 59 -29.15 18.21 19.99
CA SER A 59 -30.40 18.66 20.58
C SER A 59 -31.29 19.27 19.50
N LEU A 60 -32.43 18.64 19.22
CA LEU A 60 -33.38 19.01 18.19
C LEU A 60 -34.74 19.32 18.82
N ALA A 61 -35.49 20.21 18.19
CA ALA A 61 -36.86 20.52 18.56
C ALA A 61 -37.74 20.70 17.31
N GLU A 62 -38.99 20.24 17.40
CA GLU A 62 -40.02 20.59 16.41
C GLU A 62 -40.35 22.07 16.55
N GLN A 63 -40.20 22.83 15.46
CA GLN A 63 -40.59 24.23 15.42
C GLN A 63 -42.02 24.36 14.90
N ARG A 64 -42.84 25.14 15.62
CA ARG A 64 -44.23 25.41 15.24
C ARG A 64 -44.49 26.90 15.19
N GLY A 65 -45.25 27.33 14.20
CA GLY A 65 -45.65 28.72 14.09
C GLY A 65 -46.82 29.09 15.01
N PRO A 66 -47.23 30.37 15.01
CA PRO A 66 -48.21 30.91 15.95
C PRO A 66 -49.59 30.22 15.90
N HIS A 67 -49.91 29.54 14.79
CA HIS A 67 -51.17 28.84 14.58
C HIS A 67 -51.01 27.31 14.62
N GLY A 68 -49.85 26.81 15.08
CA GLY A 68 -49.55 25.40 15.25
C GLY A 68 -49.07 24.68 13.99
N GLU A 69 -48.81 25.41 12.91
CA GLU A 69 -48.24 24.90 11.67
C GLU A 69 -46.79 24.43 11.86
N SER A 70 -46.41 23.33 11.21
CA SER A 70 -45.04 22.80 11.27
C SER A 70 -44.08 23.72 10.51
N GLN A 71 -42.99 24.14 11.17
CA GLN A 71 -41.90 24.93 10.57
C GLN A 71 -40.61 24.09 10.41
N GLY A 72 -40.67 22.79 10.69
CA GLY A 72 -39.55 21.86 10.55
C GLY A 72 -38.92 21.50 11.89
N ILE A 73 -37.68 21.01 11.84
CA ILE A 73 -36.90 20.60 13.01
C ILE A 73 -35.64 21.47 13.04
N GLY A 74 -35.44 22.20 14.13
CA GLY A 74 -34.27 23.04 14.37
C GLY A 74 -33.53 22.59 15.62
N GLY A 75 -32.30 23.03 15.82
CA GLY A 75 -31.53 22.59 16.97
C GLY A 75 -30.11 23.12 17.05
N ALA A 76 -29.36 22.54 17.97
CA ALA A 76 -27.95 22.82 18.17
C ALA A 76 -27.18 21.52 18.40
N VAL A 77 -25.90 21.56 18.09
CA VAL A 77 -24.94 20.52 18.41
C VAL A 77 -23.90 21.06 19.39
N GLU A 78 -23.73 20.35 20.49
CA GLU A 78 -22.63 20.52 21.45
C GLU A 78 -21.59 19.42 21.16
N TYR A 79 -20.31 19.76 21.16
CA TYR A 79 -19.24 18.80 20.89
C TYR A 79 -18.01 19.07 21.75
N SER A 80 -17.25 18.02 22.04
CA SER A 80 -15.96 18.13 22.73
C SER A 80 -14.90 18.68 21.78
N SER A 81 -14.30 19.82 22.12
CA SER A 81 -13.21 20.43 21.33
C SER A 81 -11.89 19.66 21.40
N ASP A 82 -11.77 18.71 22.33
CA ASP A 82 -10.62 17.80 22.40
C ASP A 82 -10.68 16.71 21.31
N ILE A 83 -11.85 16.53 20.69
CA ILE A 83 -12.11 15.49 19.68
C ILE A 83 -12.47 16.11 18.33
N TYR A 84 -13.29 17.16 18.32
CA TYR A 84 -13.83 17.77 17.10
C TYR A 84 -13.51 19.25 16.99
N ASP A 85 -13.32 19.72 15.76
CA ASP A 85 -13.41 21.12 15.41
C ASP A 85 -14.74 21.45 14.71
N ALA A 86 -15.05 22.75 14.59
CA ALA A 86 -16.30 23.18 13.98
C ALA A 86 -16.47 22.71 12.52
N PRO A 87 -15.44 22.78 11.65
CA PRO A 87 -15.53 22.24 10.29
C PRO A 87 -15.87 20.75 10.23
N THR A 88 -15.28 19.94 11.12
CA THR A 88 -15.57 18.50 11.20
C THR A 88 -17.02 18.24 11.57
N VAL A 89 -17.54 18.95 12.59
CA VAL A 89 -18.95 18.81 13.00
C VAL A 89 -19.90 19.28 11.90
N GLN A 90 -19.58 20.37 11.21
CA GLN A 90 -20.37 20.84 10.08
C GLN A 90 -20.45 19.78 8.97
N ALA A 91 -19.30 19.21 8.56
CA ALA A 91 -19.26 18.17 7.54
C ALA A 91 -20.07 16.92 7.95
N LEU A 92 -20.00 16.50 9.22
CA LEU A 92 -20.83 15.39 9.72
C LEU A 92 -22.33 15.66 9.56
N PHE A 93 -22.78 16.88 9.84
CA PHE A 93 -24.18 17.26 9.72
C PHE A 93 -24.62 17.47 8.28
N ASP A 94 -23.75 17.97 7.40
CA ASP A 94 -24.03 18.06 5.97
C ASP A 94 -24.28 16.67 5.37
N ARG A 95 -23.45 15.67 5.74
CA ARG A 95 -23.65 14.26 5.37
C ARG A 95 -24.91 13.66 6.01
N TRP A 96 -25.22 14.01 7.27
CA TRP A 96 -26.43 13.54 7.93
C TRP A 96 -27.70 14.07 7.26
N ILE A 97 -27.72 15.35 6.88
CA ILE A 97 -28.80 15.96 6.11
C ILE A 97 -28.94 15.28 4.75
N HIS A 98 -27.83 15.01 4.06
CA HIS A 98 -27.83 14.29 2.79
C HIS A 98 -28.45 12.88 2.92
N LEU A 99 -28.09 12.14 3.98
CA LEU A 99 -28.69 10.85 4.31
C LEU A 99 -30.20 10.95 4.54
N LEU A 100 -30.65 11.94 5.32
CA LEU A 100 -32.08 12.14 5.61
C LEU A 100 -32.87 12.50 4.35
N ASP A 101 -32.33 13.35 3.48
CA ASP A 101 -32.94 13.70 2.19
C ASP A 101 -33.06 12.48 1.28
N ALA A 102 -31.99 11.69 1.14
CA ALA A 102 -32.02 10.46 0.35
C ALA A 102 -33.01 9.42 0.90
N ALA A 103 -33.04 9.22 2.22
CA ALA A 103 -33.93 8.26 2.86
C ALA A 103 -35.41 8.67 2.78
N THR A 104 -35.71 9.96 2.81
CA THR A 104 -37.09 10.46 2.74
C THR A 104 -37.62 10.57 1.32
N THR A 105 -36.76 10.85 0.34
CA THR A 105 -37.13 10.88 -1.08
C THR A 105 -37.24 9.48 -1.68
N HIS A 106 -36.46 8.50 -1.18
CA HIS A 106 -36.39 7.13 -1.70
C HIS A 106 -36.57 6.10 -0.57
N PRO A 107 -37.75 6.03 0.08
CA PRO A 107 -37.94 5.27 1.32
C PRO A 107 -37.76 3.75 1.18
N ASP A 108 -37.90 3.21 -0.03
CA ASP A 108 -37.73 1.77 -0.30
C ASP A 108 -36.26 1.40 -0.62
N ARG A 109 -35.34 2.38 -0.70
CA ARG A 109 -33.92 2.13 -0.96
C ARG A 109 -33.26 1.53 0.28
N PRO A 110 -32.51 0.42 0.16
CA PRO A 110 -31.73 -0.11 1.28
C PRO A 110 -30.74 0.93 1.83
N LEU A 111 -30.69 1.08 3.16
CA LEU A 111 -29.82 2.08 3.82
C LEU A 111 -28.35 1.97 3.39
N GLY A 112 -27.82 0.75 3.24
CA GLY A 112 -26.44 0.51 2.81
C GLY A 112 -26.13 0.91 1.36
N HIS A 113 -27.14 1.32 0.58
CA HIS A 113 -26.95 1.86 -0.76
C HIS A 113 -27.02 3.39 -0.80
N ILE A 114 -27.31 4.08 0.30
CA ILE A 114 -27.30 5.55 0.32
C ILE A 114 -25.85 6.03 0.41
N ASP A 115 -25.45 6.90 -0.51
CA ASP A 115 -24.13 7.54 -0.44
C ASP A 115 -24.14 8.56 0.71
N LEU A 116 -23.12 8.52 1.55
CA LEU A 116 -22.96 9.44 2.66
C LEU A 116 -22.11 10.65 2.29
N LEU A 117 -21.25 10.52 1.28
CA LEU A 117 -20.39 11.61 0.84
C LEU A 117 -21.23 12.64 0.11
N THR A 118 -20.97 13.91 0.38
CA THR A 118 -21.49 14.97 -0.48
C THR A 118 -20.93 14.80 -1.90
N PRO A 119 -21.60 15.33 -2.94
CA PRO A 119 -21.08 15.24 -4.30
C PRO A 119 -19.65 15.79 -4.46
N GLN A 120 -19.28 16.79 -3.66
CA GLN A 120 -17.93 17.35 -3.63
C GLN A 120 -16.92 16.37 -3.02
N GLU A 121 -17.22 15.78 -1.87
CA GLU A 121 -16.35 14.80 -1.21
C GLU A 121 -16.17 13.52 -2.04
N HIS A 122 -17.24 13.07 -2.70
CA HIS A 122 -17.17 11.92 -3.60
C HIS A 122 -16.23 12.23 -4.77
N ARG A 123 -16.34 13.42 -5.38
CA ARG A 123 -15.44 13.83 -6.46
C ARG A 123 -13.99 13.88 -5.98
N GLU A 124 -13.73 14.54 -4.85
CA GLU A 124 -12.38 14.67 -4.31
C GLU A 124 -11.76 13.30 -4.02
N THR A 125 -12.50 12.41 -3.36
CA THR A 125 -12.00 11.10 -2.92
C THR A 125 -11.86 10.09 -4.06
N VAL A 126 -12.82 10.07 -4.99
CA VAL A 126 -12.89 9.03 -6.03
C VAL A 126 -12.21 9.48 -7.31
N VAL A 127 -12.29 10.77 -7.65
CA VAL A 127 -11.73 11.31 -8.89
C VAL A 127 -10.42 12.03 -8.63
N ASP A 128 -10.44 13.10 -7.84
CA ASP A 128 -9.30 14.03 -7.79
C ASP A 128 -8.07 13.37 -7.12
N PHE A 129 -8.25 12.57 -6.07
CA PHE A 129 -7.15 11.80 -5.44
C PHE A 129 -6.64 10.63 -6.29
N ASN A 130 -7.43 10.13 -7.24
CA ASN A 130 -7.05 9.00 -8.10
C ASN A 130 -6.65 9.43 -9.51
N ASP A 131 -6.55 10.74 -9.79
CA ASP A 131 -6.03 11.28 -11.05
C ASP A 131 -4.49 11.19 -11.08
N THR A 132 -3.98 9.96 -11.03
CA THR A 132 -2.56 9.61 -10.91
C THR A 132 -2.01 8.97 -12.19
N ALA A 133 -2.73 9.13 -13.32
CA ALA A 133 -2.35 8.51 -14.58
C ALA A 133 -1.04 9.08 -15.12
N VAL A 134 0.01 8.25 -15.16
CA VAL A 134 1.31 8.55 -15.75
C VAL A 134 1.62 7.57 -16.88
N PRO A 135 2.25 8.01 -17.99
CA PRO A 135 2.67 7.09 -19.05
C PRO A 135 3.71 6.09 -18.53
N VAL A 136 3.39 4.80 -18.63
CA VAL A 136 4.32 3.70 -18.29
C VAL A 136 4.87 3.08 -19.58
N PRO A 137 6.19 2.96 -19.76
CA PRO A 137 6.77 2.28 -20.92
C PRO A 137 6.26 0.84 -21.04
N ASP A 138 5.86 0.45 -22.25
CA ASP A 138 5.49 -0.93 -22.60
C ASP A 138 6.77 -1.71 -22.95
N ALA A 139 7.57 -2.02 -21.93
CA ALA A 139 8.87 -2.67 -22.05
C ALA A 139 9.17 -3.53 -20.80
N SER A 140 10.03 -4.53 -20.95
CA SER A 140 10.50 -5.32 -19.82
C SER A 140 11.58 -4.60 -19.02
N LEU A 141 11.84 -5.07 -17.80
CA LEU A 141 12.93 -4.57 -16.96
C LEU A 141 14.30 -4.75 -17.63
N ALA A 142 14.51 -5.90 -18.29
CA ALA A 142 15.74 -6.17 -19.03
C ALA A 142 15.95 -5.20 -20.19
N GLU A 143 14.89 -4.90 -20.95
CA GLU A 143 14.96 -3.94 -22.06
C GLU A 143 15.30 -2.52 -21.59
N LEU A 144 14.63 -2.05 -20.53
CA LEU A 144 14.88 -0.71 -19.99
C LEU A 144 16.28 -0.60 -19.38
N PHE A 145 16.73 -1.63 -18.65
CA PHE A 145 18.09 -1.68 -18.13
C PHE A 145 19.12 -1.63 -19.25
N THR A 146 18.98 -2.45 -20.30
CA THR A 146 19.93 -2.46 -21.43
C THR A 146 19.94 -1.12 -22.17
N ARG A 147 18.79 -0.43 -22.30
CA ARG A 147 18.75 0.95 -22.85
C ARG A 147 19.53 1.93 -21.97
N GLN A 148 19.37 1.84 -20.65
CA GLN A 148 20.09 2.71 -19.71
C GLN A 148 21.59 2.39 -19.72
N ALA A 149 21.98 1.12 -19.77
CA ALA A 149 23.37 0.71 -19.83
C ALA A 149 24.07 1.20 -21.10
N ALA A 150 23.39 1.18 -22.25
CA ALA A 150 23.90 1.77 -23.49
C ALA A 150 24.02 3.31 -23.44
N LYS A 151 23.21 3.98 -22.62
CA LYS A 151 23.20 5.44 -22.47
C LYS A 151 24.35 5.94 -21.59
N THR A 152 24.70 5.21 -20.54
CA THR A 152 25.75 5.59 -19.57
C THR A 152 26.69 4.42 -19.23
N PRO A 153 27.39 3.85 -20.23
CA PRO A 153 28.12 2.59 -20.06
C PRO A 153 29.21 2.65 -18.99
N GLU A 154 29.94 3.77 -18.92
CA GLU A 154 31.06 3.96 -17.99
C GLU A 154 30.64 4.44 -16.59
N ALA A 155 29.35 4.72 -16.38
CA ALA A 155 28.88 5.16 -15.07
C ALA A 155 28.85 3.98 -14.08
N PRO A 156 29.22 4.16 -12.80
CA PRO A 156 29.05 3.14 -11.78
C PRO A 156 27.57 2.78 -11.61
N ALA A 157 27.22 1.50 -11.64
CA ALA A 157 25.85 1.00 -11.47
C ALA A 157 25.64 0.32 -10.12
N VAL A 158 26.66 -0.39 -9.60
CA VAL A 158 26.60 -1.05 -8.29
C VAL A 158 27.98 -1.04 -7.64
N THR A 159 28.01 -0.84 -6.32
CA THR A 159 29.25 -0.88 -5.53
C THR A 159 28.98 -1.43 -4.14
N ASP A 160 29.93 -2.19 -3.59
CA ASP A 160 29.95 -2.66 -2.21
C ASP A 160 30.91 -1.85 -1.32
N GLY A 161 31.56 -0.82 -1.89
CA GLY A 161 32.56 0.03 -1.24
C GLY A 161 34.00 -0.34 -1.59
N ASP A 162 34.28 -1.61 -1.89
CA ASP A 162 35.62 -2.10 -2.26
C ASP A 162 35.75 -2.29 -3.78
N SER A 163 34.65 -2.64 -4.43
CA SER A 163 34.52 -2.83 -5.88
C SER A 163 33.33 -2.05 -6.43
N ALA A 164 33.38 -1.74 -7.72
CA ALA A 164 32.26 -1.15 -8.44
C ALA A 164 32.16 -1.80 -9.82
N LEU A 165 30.93 -2.06 -10.26
CA LEU A 165 30.64 -2.42 -11.64
C LEU A 165 30.02 -1.22 -12.33
N THR A 166 30.54 -0.89 -13.49
CA THR A 166 29.90 0.04 -14.42
C THR A 166 28.63 -0.58 -15.01
N TYR A 167 27.77 0.24 -15.62
CA TYR A 167 26.60 -0.27 -16.33
C TYR A 167 26.97 -1.26 -17.45
N ALA A 168 28.06 -1.02 -18.18
CA ALA A 168 28.53 -1.92 -19.23
C ALA A 168 29.00 -3.27 -18.66
N GLU A 169 29.79 -3.27 -17.59
CA GLU A 169 30.27 -4.49 -16.93
C GLU A 169 29.10 -5.27 -16.32
N LEU A 170 28.15 -4.57 -15.69
CA LEU A 170 26.95 -5.19 -15.12
C LEU A 170 26.08 -5.85 -16.20
N ASP A 171 25.86 -5.18 -17.33
CA ASP A 171 25.09 -5.72 -18.46
C ASP A 171 25.77 -6.95 -19.08
N ALA A 172 27.09 -6.89 -19.31
CA ALA A 172 27.85 -8.00 -19.89
C ALA A 172 27.83 -9.25 -19.00
N ARG A 173 28.07 -9.08 -17.68
CA ARG A 173 28.01 -10.20 -16.73
C ARG A 173 26.61 -10.78 -16.63
N ALA A 174 25.58 -9.93 -16.61
CA ALA A 174 24.18 -10.38 -16.60
C ALA A 174 23.80 -11.11 -17.89
N ASN A 175 24.32 -10.68 -19.06
CA ASN A 175 24.09 -11.38 -20.33
C ASN A 175 24.70 -12.78 -20.32
N GLY A 176 25.96 -12.94 -19.86
CA GLY A 176 26.58 -14.26 -19.80
C GLY A 176 25.90 -15.22 -18.83
N LEU A 177 25.57 -14.75 -17.62
CA LEU A 177 24.81 -15.56 -16.66
C LEU A 177 23.40 -15.91 -17.20
N ALA A 178 22.77 -15.02 -17.96
CA ALA A 178 21.48 -15.32 -18.58
C ALA A 178 21.59 -16.47 -19.61
N HIS A 179 22.69 -16.54 -20.38
CA HIS A 179 22.95 -17.69 -21.27
C HIS A 179 23.17 -18.99 -20.50
N GLU A 180 23.85 -18.95 -19.37
CA GLU A 180 24.00 -20.13 -18.49
C GLU A 180 22.66 -20.61 -17.94
N VAL A 181 21.82 -19.69 -17.47
CA VAL A 181 20.46 -19.99 -17.00
C VAL A 181 19.62 -20.63 -18.12
N ILE A 182 19.70 -20.10 -19.34
CA ILE A 182 19.02 -20.68 -20.51
C ILE A 182 19.60 -22.06 -20.85
N ALA A 183 20.92 -22.26 -20.71
CA ALA A 183 21.58 -23.54 -20.95
C ALA A 183 21.16 -24.63 -19.93
N CYS A 184 20.78 -24.24 -18.71
CA CYS A 184 20.11 -25.10 -17.72
C CYS A 184 18.66 -25.46 -18.11
N GLY A 185 18.16 -24.96 -19.26
CA GLY A 185 16.86 -25.32 -19.80
C GLY A 185 15.70 -24.43 -19.36
N ILE A 186 15.98 -23.33 -18.64
CA ILE A 186 14.98 -22.33 -18.22
C ILE A 186 14.40 -21.63 -19.45
N ARG A 187 13.08 -21.49 -19.46
CA ARG A 187 12.32 -20.81 -20.50
C ARG A 187 11.67 -19.53 -19.97
N PRO A 188 11.27 -18.60 -20.85
CA PRO A 188 10.54 -17.42 -20.44
C PRO A 188 9.26 -17.78 -19.67
N GLY A 189 9.09 -17.19 -18.48
CA GLY A 189 7.99 -17.47 -17.56
C GLY A 189 8.26 -18.57 -16.53
N ASP A 190 9.35 -19.34 -16.64
CA ASP A 190 9.72 -20.32 -15.62
C ASP A 190 10.23 -19.61 -14.36
N ALA A 191 9.87 -20.14 -13.19
CA ALA A 191 10.33 -19.62 -11.91
C ALA A 191 11.76 -20.10 -11.60
N VAL A 192 12.64 -19.17 -11.25
CA VAL A 192 14.01 -19.47 -10.79
C VAL A 192 14.22 -18.84 -9.43
N ALA A 193 14.59 -19.65 -8.45
CA ALA A 193 14.84 -19.16 -7.11
C ALA A 193 16.24 -18.56 -6.99
N VAL A 194 16.38 -17.56 -6.12
CA VAL A 194 17.66 -16.88 -5.86
C VAL A 194 17.92 -16.91 -4.36
N LEU A 195 19.00 -17.57 -3.95
CA LEU A 195 19.49 -17.54 -2.57
C LEU A 195 20.93 -17.04 -2.57
N LEU A 196 21.07 -15.72 -2.49
CA LEU A 196 22.34 -15.01 -2.46
C LEU A 196 22.32 -13.97 -1.36
N ARG A 197 23.47 -13.75 -0.73
CA ARG A 197 23.65 -12.58 0.13
C ARG A 197 23.81 -11.32 -0.72
N ARG A 198 23.63 -10.16 -0.10
CA ARG A 198 23.82 -8.87 -0.78
C ARG A 198 25.27 -8.74 -1.26
N SER A 199 25.43 -8.67 -2.57
CA SER A 199 26.69 -8.42 -3.27
C SER A 199 26.40 -7.91 -4.70
N PRO A 200 27.39 -7.39 -5.44
CA PRO A 200 27.23 -7.10 -6.86
C PRO A 200 26.74 -8.31 -7.67
N GLU A 201 27.18 -9.52 -7.34
CA GLU A 201 26.76 -10.77 -7.99
C GLU A 201 25.26 -11.05 -7.79
N SER A 202 24.69 -10.66 -6.63
CA SER A 202 23.24 -10.78 -6.41
C SER A 202 22.43 -9.89 -7.36
N VAL A 203 22.96 -8.71 -7.71
CA VAL A 203 22.34 -7.81 -8.70
C VAL A 203 22.50 -8.38 -10.10
N VAL A 204 23.68 -8.92 -10.43
CA VAL A 204 23.93 -9.62 -11.70
C VAL A 204 22.94 -10.78 -11.88
N ALA A 205 22.74 -11.60 -10.84
CA ALA A 205 21.82 -12.74 -10.87
C ALA A 205 20.38 -12.31 -11.18
N VAL A 206 19.86 -11.30 -10.48
CA VAL A 206 18.50 -10.80 -10.73
C VAL A 206 18.36 -10.27 -12.16
N LEU A 207 19.32 -9.48 -12.64
CA LEU A 207 19.32 -8.97 -14.01
C LEU A 207 19.43 -10.09 -15.06
N ALA A 208 20.25 -11.11 -14.81
CA ALA A 208 20.39 -12.27 -15.67
C ALA A 208 19.07 -13.04 -15.82
N LEU A 209 18.34 -13.23 -14.72
CA LEU A 209 17.02 -13.86 -14.75
C LEU A 209 16.02 -13.03 -15.55
N MET A 210 16.04 -11.70 -15.43
CA MET A 210 15.19 -10.82 -16.25
C MET A 210 15.54 -10.91 -17.73
N LYS A 211 16.83 -11.00 -18.07
CA LYS A 211 17.31 -11.16 -19.45
C LYS A 211 17.00 -12.54 -20.04
N ALA A 212 16.95 -13.58 -19.20
CA ALA A 212 16.49 -14.92 -19.59
C ALA A 212 14.95 -15.02 -19.70
N GLY A 213 14.22 -13.98 -19.27
CA GLY A 213 12.75 -13.97 -19.21
C GLY A 213 12.19 -14.83 -18.08
N ALA A 214 13.01 -15.23 -17.11
CA ALA A 214 12.60 -16.02 -15.96
C ALA A 214 11.89 -15.15 -14.92
N VAL A 215 11.09 -15.78 -14.07
CA VAL A 215 10.46 -15.13 -12.91
C VAL A 215 11.34 -15.36 -11.68
N TYR A 216 11.97 -14.31 -11.16
CA TYR A 216 12.87 -14.50 -10.00
C TYR A 216 12.08 -14.70 -8.71
N VAL A 217 12.50 -15.65 -7.88
CA VAL A 217 11.89 -15.97 -6.58
C VAL A 217 12.94 -15.79 -5.49
N PRO A 218 13.02 -14.60 -4.86
CA PRO A 218 14.06 -14.34 -3.88
C PRO A 218 13.79 -15.13 -2.59
N LEU A 219 14.82 -15.83 -2.13
CA LEU A 219 14.85 -16.56 -0.87
C LEU A 219 15.74 -15.80 0.13
N ASP A 220 15.58 -16.12 1.42
CA ASP A 220 16.36 -15.55 2.51
C ASP A 220 17.04 -16.69 3.28
N ASP A 221 18.33 -16.54 3.58
CA ASP A 221 19.13 -17.56 4.27
C ASP A 221 18.70 -17.75 5.73
N ARG A 222 17.88 -16.85 6.28
CA ARG A 222 17.28 -16.97 7.61
C ARG A 222 15.98 -17.76 7.60
N TYR A 223 15.47 -18.16 6.43
CA TYR A 223 14.26 -18.98 6.35
C TYR A 223 14.55 -20.41 6.81
N PRO A 224 13.67 -21.02 7.63
CA PRO A 224 13.76 -22.45 7.89
C PRO A 224 13.68 -23.25 6.59
N ALA A 225 14.41 -24.36 6.49
CA ALA A 225 14.46 -25.20 5.29
C ALA A 225 13.06 -25.64 4.79
N GLU A 226 12.10 -25.85 5.69
CA GLU A 226 10.72 -26.18 5.33
C GLU A 226 10.01 -25.03 4.58
N ARG A 227 10.30 -23.77 4.96
CA ARG A 227 9.78 -22.60 4.25
C ARG A 227 10.37 -22.50 2.86
N ILE A 228 11.69 -22.74 2.71
CA ILE A 228 12.34 -22.75 1.40
C ILE A 228 11.74 -23.85 0.53
N ARG A 229 11.59 -25.07 1.06
CA ARG A 229 10.95 -26.20 0.36
C ARG A 229 9.54 -25.87 -0.09
N HIS A 230 8.72 -25.25 0.77
CA HIS A 230 7.37 -24.81 0.44
C HIS A 230 7.39 -23.85 -0.76
N VAL A 231 8.22 -22.81 -0.69
CA VAL A 231 8.35 -21.81 -1.77
C VAL A 231 8.75 -22.47 -3.09
N LEU A 232 9.79 -23.31 -3.09
CA LEU A 232 10.24 -24.00 -4.30
C LEU A 232 9.17 -24.92 -4.90
N THR A 233 8.43 -25.64 -4.03
CA THR A 233 7.38 -26.56 -4.47
C THR A 233 6.18 -25.81 -5.05
N ASP A 234 5.76 -24.72 -4.40
CA ASP A 234 4.58 -23.93 -4.80
C ASP A 234 4.86 -23.09 -6.06
N THR A 235 6.09 -22.61 -6.27
CA THR A 235 6.48 -21.95 -7.53
C THR A 235 6.86 -22.93 -8.65
N GLY A 236 7.16 -24.19 -8.32
CA GLY A 236 7.70 -25.15 -9.27
C GLY A 236 9.13 -24.85 -9.72
N ALA A 237 9.87 -24.00 -8.98
CA ALA A 237 11.23 -23.64 -9.33
C ALA A 237 12.17 -24.86 -9.25
N SER A 238 12.71 -25.27 -10.39
CA SER A 238 13.63 -26.41 -10.50
C SER A 238 15.11 -26.02 -10.42
N LEU A 239 15.42 -24.73 -10.54
CA LEU A 239 16.76 -24.16 -10.47
C LEU A 239 16.83 -23.11 -9.35
N VAL A 240 17.92 -23.13 -8.58
CA VAL A 240 18.28 -22.08 -7.63
C VAL A 240 19.65 -21.51 -8.00
N VAL A 241 19.71 -20.19 -8.20
CA VAL A 241 20.97 -19.45 -8.31
C VAL A 241 21.46 -19.13 -6.90
N THR A 242 22.69 -19.54 -6.58
CA THR A 242 23.25 -19.42 -5.22
C THR A 242 24.77 -19.24 -5.24
N ASP A 243 25.39 -19.12 -4.07
CA ASP A 243 26.84 -19.02 -3.87
C ASP A 243 27.35 -20.18 -2.99
N THR A 244 28.66 -20.41 -2.96
CA THR A 244 29.28 -21.46 -2.15
C THR A 244 29.01 -21.27 -0.66
N ALA A 245 28.80 -20.03 -0.21
CA ALA A 245 28.51 -19.71 1.18
C ALA A 245 27.09 -20.14 1.60
N SER A 246 26.14 -20.17 0.67
CA SER A 246 24.71 -20.40 0.92
C SER A 246 24.24 -21.76 0.42
N GLN A 247 25.01 -22.45 -0.44
CA GLN A 247 24.64 -23.77 -1.00
C GLN A 247 24.32 -24.82 0.07
N ALA A 248 24.92 -24.74 1.26
CA ALA A 248 24.71 -25.70 2.34
C ALA A 248 23.25 -25.71 2.84
N GLU A 249 22.56 -24.56 2.79
CA GLU A 249 21.15 -24.45 3.16
C GLU A 249 20.22 -25.20 2.19
N LEU A 250 20.69 -25.45 0.96
CA LEU A 250 19.95 -26.09 -0.12
C LEU A 250 20.30 -27.57 -0.29
N ALA A 251 21.37 -28.07 0.34
CA ALA A 251 21.92 -29.40 0.10
C ALA A 251 20.93 -30.57 0.33
N SER A 252 19.87 -30.35 1.11
CA SER A 252 18.83 -31.36 1.40
C SER A 252 17.58 -31.26 0.51
N LEU A 253 17.56 -30.31 -0.42
CA LEU A 253 16.42 -30.03 -1.29
C LEU A 253 16.64 -30.63 -2.69
N PRO A 254 15.61 -31.22 -3.32
CA PRO A 254 15.73 -31.82 -4.65
C PRO A 254 15.66 -30.75 -5.74
N VAL A 255 16.67 -29.88 -5.82
CA VAL A 255 16.72 -28.74 -6.73
C VAL A 255 18.10 -28.64 -7.39
N GLU A 256 18.14 -28.21 -8.65
CA GLU A 256 19.40 -27.94 -9.35
C GLU A 256 19.99 -26.62 -8.84
N LEU A 257 21.31 -26.59 -8.63
CA LEU A 257 22.02 -25.42 -8.12
C LEU A 257 22.93 -24.85 -9.21
N LEU A 258 22.78 -23.57 -9.50
CA LEU A 258 23.74 -22.79 -10.27
C LEU A 258 24.55 -21.92 -9.29
N VAL A 259 25.79 -22.32 -9.02
CA VAL A 259 26.66 -21.67 -8.04
C VAL A 259 27.51 -20.60 -8.72
N ILE A 260 27.40 -19.34 -8.28
CA ILE A 260 28.01 -18.16 -8.91
C ILE A 260 28.97 -17.43 -7.96
N ASP A 261 30.13 -18.04 -7.64
CA ASP A 261 31.12 -17.43 -6.73
C ASP A 261 32.04 -16.39 -7.38
N ASP A 262 32.29 -16.52 -8.68
CA ASP A 262 33.19 -15.62 -9.40
C ASP A 262 32.69 -15.40 -10.84
N LEU A 263 31.89 -14.35 -10.99
CA LEU A 263 31.37 -13.90 -12.29
C LEU A 263 32.40 -13.08 -13.08
N ALA A 264 33.63 -12.90 -12.59
CA ALA A 264 34.69 -12.21 -13.34
C ALA A 264 35.13 -13.01 -14.59
N ARG A 265 34.73 -14.28 -14.70
CA ARG A 265 35.07 -15.18 -15.83
C ARG A 265 34.15 -15.07 -17.03
N VAL A 266 33.08 -14.29 -16.95
CA VAL A 266 32.18 -14.07 -18.08
C VAL A 266 32.88 -13.12 -19.04
N ASP A 267 33.32 -13.63 -20.20
CA ASP A 267 33.95 -12.81 -21.25
C ASP A 267 33.13 -11.54 -21.52
N GLU A 268 33.78 -10.39 -21.68
CA GLU A 268 33.11 -9.08 -21.80
C GLU A 268 32.23 -8.93 -23.07
N GLU A 269 32.22 -9.93 -23.96
CA GLU A 269 31.51 -9.92 -25.25
C GLU A 269 30.21 -10.73 -25.29
N HIS A 270 29.53 -10.94 -24.16
CA HIS A 270 28.23 -11.61 -24.18
C HIS A 270 27.12 -10.68 -24.67
N GLN A 271 26.62 -10.95 -25.89
CA GLN A 271 25.41 -10.31 -26.41
C GLN A 271 24.19 -10.71 -25.57
N GLN A 272 23.25 -9.77 -25.44
CA GLN A 272 21.97 -10.03 -24.80
C GLN A 272 21.29 -11.26 -25.43
N PRO A 273 20.74 -12.19 -24.60
CA PRO A 273 19.94 -13.29 -25.12
C PRO A 273 18.79 -12.80 -25.99
N ASN A 274 18.53 -13.50 -27.10
CA ASN A 274 17.39 -13.20 -27.98
C ASN A 274 16.09 -13.76 -27.39
N VAL A 275 15.64 -13.15 -26.29
CA VAL A 275 14.43 -13.52 -25.55
C VAL A 275 13.45 -12.35 -25.59
N VAL A 276 12.21 -12.62 -26.00
CA VAL A 276 11.13 -11.62 -25.96
C VAL A 276 10.40 -11.74 -24.63
N VAL A 277 10.40 -10.66 -23.85
CA VAL A 277 9.75 -10.60 -22.54
C VAL A 277 8.62 -9.59 -22.59
N SER A 278 7.40 -10.04 -22.30
CA SER A 278 6.23 -9.15 -22.24
C SER A 278 6.27 -8.27 -20.99
N ALA A 279 5.87 -7.00 -21.11
CA ALA A 279 5.68 -6.12 -19.96
C ALA A 279 4.63 -6.67 -18.97
N ASP A 280 3.63 -7.43 -19.46
CA ASP A 280 2.61 -8.06 -18.61
C ASP A 280 3.05 -9.43 -18.07
N GLY A 281 4.24 -9.90 -18.43
CA GLY A 281 4.85 -11.10 -17.88
C GLY A 281 5.24 -10.92 -16.42
N ALA A 282 5.24 -12.02 -15.66
CA ALA A 282 5.70 -12.04 -14.28
C ALA A 282 7.20 -11.72 -14.21
N ALA A 283 7.58 -10.76 -13.37
CA ALA A 283 8.97 -10.42 -13.07
C ALA A 283 9.46 -11.17 -11.83
N TYR A 284 8.65 -11.19 -10.76
CA TYR A 284 9.01 -11.92 -9.54
C TYR A 284 7.82 -12.51 -8.81
N VAL A 285 8.14 -13.45 -7.91
CA VAL A 285 7.21 -13.95 -6.89
C VAL A 285 7.81 -13.77 -5.51
N MET A 286 7.17 -12.96 -4.66
CA MET A 286 7.58 -12.78 -3.26
C MET A 286 6.51 -13.33 -2.31
N TYR A 287 6.94 -14.01 -1.24
CA TYR A 287 6.03 -14.69 -0.32
C TYR A 287 5.71 -13.86 0.92
N THR A 288 4.41 -13.73 1.22
CA THR A 288 3.91 -13.08 2.45
C THR A 288 3.44 -14.12 3.47
N SER A 289 3.30 -13.74 4.74
CA SER A 289 2.96 -14.66 5.84
C SER A 289 1.60 -15.34 5.70
N GLY A 290 0.67 -14.76 4.92
CA GLY A 290 -0.68 -15.30 4.71
C GLY A 290 -1.54 -15.29 5.98
N SER A 291 -2.75 -14.74 5.92
CA SER A 291 -3.67 -14.72 7.08
C SER A 291 -4.10 -16.12 7.54
N THR A 292 -3.93 -17.15 6.71
CA THR A 292 -4.24 -18.55 6.98
C THR A 292 -3.05 -19.34 7.54
N GLY A 293 -1.90 -18.70 7.77
CA GLY A 293 -0.66 -19.33 8.26
C GLY A 293 0.14 -20.08 7.18
N VAL A 294 -0.40 -20.22 5.97
CA VAL A 294 0.31 -20.76 4.81
C VAL A 294 0.83 -19.59 3.97
N PRO A 295 2.14 -19.49 3.73
CA PRO A 295 2.71 -18.42 2.91
C PRO A 295 2.11 -18.41 1.49
N LYS A 296 1.89 -17.21 0.95
CA LYS A 296 1.32 -17.01 -0.40
C LYS A 296 2.28 -16.22 -1.27
N GLY A 297 2.56 -16.72 -2.46
CA GLY A 297 3.33 -16.01 -3.48
C GLY A 297 2.50 -14.89 -4.12
N VAL A 298 3.03 -13.67 -4.08
CA VAL A 298 2.50 -12.52 -4.81
C VAL A 298 3.28 -12.40 -6.11
N VAL A 299 2.58 -12.58 -7.23
CA VAL A 299 3.14 -12.42 -8.57
C VAL A 299 3.09 -10.95 -8.96
N VAL A 300 4.24 -10.37 -9.29
CA VAL A 300 4.36 -8.99 -9.75
C VAL A 300 4.90 -8.97 -11.17
N THR A 301 4.30 -8.17 -12.04
CA THR A 301 4.68 -8.08 -13.46
C THR A 301 5.80 -7.10 -13.70
N HIS A 302 6.47 -7.19 -14.85
CA HIS A 302 7.45 -6.18 -15.27
C HIS A 302 6.81 -4.78 -15.31
N ARG A 303 5.59 -4.65 -15.87
CA ARG A 303 4.85 -3.38 -15.95
C ARG A 303 4.65 -2.76 -14.57
N ASN A 304 4.37 -3.56 -13.53
CA ASN A 304 4.22 -3.03 -12.17
C ASN A 304 5.53 -2.43 -11.64
N VAL A 305 6.65 -3.13 -11.83
CA VAL A 305 7.96 -2.65 -11.38
C VAL A 305 8.43 -1.44 -12.20
N VAL A 306 8.17 -1.45 -13.51
CA VAL A 306 8.47 -0.30 -14.39
C VAL A 306 7.64 0.91 -13.98
N ALA A 307 6.34 0.75 -13.70
CA ALA A 307 5.49 1.84 -13.23
C ALA A 307 6.03 2.46 -11.93
N LEU A 308 6.49 1.63 -10.99
CA LEU A 308 7.16 2.10 -9.78
C LEU A 308 8.44 2.89 -10.11
N ALA A 309 9.28 2.36 -11.00
CA ALA A 309 10.59 2.95 -11.29
C ALA A 309 10.56 4.25 -12.08
N VAL A 310 9.48 4.50 -12.84
CA VAL A 310 9.27 5.74 -13.58
C VAL A 310 8.31 6.71 -12.88
N ASP A 311 7.85 6.37 -11.68
CA ASP A 311 6.94 7.22 -10.91
C ASP A 311 7.61 8.58 -10.63
N PRO A 312 6.94 9.71 -10.93
CA PRO A 312 7.52 11.05 -10.72
C PRO A 312 7.89 11.36 -9.26
N GLY A 313 7.37 10.61 -8.29
CA GLY A 313 7.75 10.68 -6.88
C GLY A 313 9.20 10.27 -6.62
N PHE A 314 9.82 9.49 -7.50
CA PHE A 314 11.24 9.12 -7.41
C PHE A 314 12.11 10.02 -8.31
N ASP A 315 12.36 11.26 -7.86
CA ASP A 315 13.24 12.19 -8.57
C ASP A 315 14.66 11.60 -8.69
N VAL A 316 15.13 11.44 -9.93
CA VAL A 316 16.45 10.89 -10.28
C VAL A 316 17.59 11.63 -9.56
N ARG A 317 17.46 12.92 -9.29
CA ARG A 317 18.49 13.71 -8.58
C ARG A 317 18.63 13.33 -7.10
N VAL A 318 17.53 12.88 -6.49
CA VAL A 318 17.53 12.42 -5.10
C VAL A 318 17.89 10.94 -5.02
N HIS A 319 17.60 10.19 -6.09
CA HIS A 319 17.80 8.75 -6.21
C HIS A 319 19.01 8.37 -7.09
N GLU A 320 19.95 9.30 -7.28
CA GLU A 320 21.20 9.07 -8.02
C GLU A 320 22.09 8.04 -7.32
N ARG A 321 21.91 7.81 -6.01
CA ARG A 321 22.58 6.75 -5.27
C ARG A 321 21.63 6.19 -4.22
N VAL A 322 21.30 4.92 -4.32
CA VAL A 322 20.38 4.25 -3.40
C VAL A 322 21.10 3.11 -2.68
N LEU A 323 20.89 3.00 -1.38
CA LEU A 323 21.41 1.90 -0.58
C LEU A 323 20.47 0.70 -0.69
N LEU A 324 20.98 -0.43 -1.20
CA LEU A 324 20.28 -1.72 -1.15
C LEU A 324 20.41 -2.32 0.25
N HIS A 325 19.47 -1.98 1.14
CA HIS A 325 19.45 -2.36 2.55
C HIS A 325 18.32 -3.33 2.90
N SER A 326 17.18 -3.23 2.23
CA SER A 326 16.04 -4.09 2.50
C SER A 326 16.40 -5.56 2.21
N PRO A 327 15.83 -6.54 2.95
CA PRO A 327 15.98 -7.94 2.59
C PRO A 327 15.54 -8.17 1.14
N VAL A 328 16.31 -8.92 0.36
CA VAL A 328 16.02 -9.16 -1.07
C VAL A 328 14.73 -9.94 -1.29
N ALA A 329 14.29 -10.70 -0.29
CA ALA A 329 13.01 -11.39 -0.27
C ALA A 329 11.83 -10.51 0.22
N PHE A 330 12.01 -9.19 0.29
CA PHE A 330 11.00 -8.21 0.67
C PHE A 330 10.83 -7.16 -0.43
N ASP A 331 9.58 -6.76 -0.69
CA ASP A 331 9.19 -5.95 -1.86
C ASP A 331 9.82 -4.55 -1.86
N ALA A 332 10.11 -3.96 -0.70
CA ALA A 332 10.83 -2.69 -0.60
C ALA A 332 12.20 -2.68 -1.33
N SER A 333 12.85 -3.84 -1.44
CA SER A 333 14.10 -3.98 -2.22
C SER A 333 13.90 -3.73 -3.72
N THR A 334 12.66 -3.84 -4.22
CA THR A 334 12.31 -3.55 -5.62
C THR A 334 12.58 -2.09 -5.95
N TYR A 335 12.19 -1.16 -5.07
CA TYR A 335 12.51 0.26 -5.27
C TYR A 335 14.02 0.49 -5.22
N GLU A 336 14.69 -0.08 -4.21
CA GLU A 336 16.13 0.10 -4.01
C GLU A 336 16.98 -0.40 -5.19
N LEU A 337 16.48 -1.43 -5.89
CA LEU A 337 17.13 -2.02 -7.04
C LEU A 337 16.77 -1.32 -8.35
N TRP A 338 15.48 -1.20 -8.66
CA TRP A 338 15.04 -0.85 -10.02
C TRP A 338 14.96 0.65 -10.27
N VAL A 339 14.72 1.48 -9.26
CA VAL A 339 14.72 2.94 -9.45
C VAL A 339 16.08 3.47 -9.93
N PRO A 340 17.22 3.20 -9.24
CA PRO A 340 18.51 3.69 -9.72
C PRO A 340 18.91 3.04 -11.05
N LEU A 341 18.78 1.71 -11.18
CA LEU A 341 19.24 0.97 -12.36
C LEU A 341 18.52 1.34 -13.66
N LEU A 342 17.25 1.76 -13.60
CA LEU A 342 16.50 2.15 -14.79
C LEU A 342 16.63 3.64 -15.11
N ASN A 343 17.14 4.45 -14.19
CA ASN A 343 17.23 5.91 -14.35
C ASN A 343 18.67 6.45 -14.39
N GLY A 344 19.69 5.58 -14.26
CA GLY A 344 21.10 5.98 -14.35
C GLY A 344 21.68 6.50 -13.05
N GLY A 345 21.12 6.08 -11.91
CA GLY A 345 21.77 6.23 -10.60
C GLY A 345 22.87 5.20 -10.38
#